data_AF-K0JS81-F1
#
_entry.id   AF-K0JS81-F1
#
_cell.length_a   1.000
_cell.length_b   1.000
_cell.length_c   1.000
_cell.angle_alpha   90.00
_cell.angle_beta   90.00
_cell.angle_gamma   90.00
#
_symmetry.space_group_name_H-M   'P 1'
#
loop_
_entity.id
_entity.type
_entity.pdbx_description
1 polymer ?
#
loop_
_entity_poly.entity_id
_entity_poly.type
_entity_poly.pdbx_seq_one_letter_code
_entity_poly.pdbx_strand_id
1 'polypeptide(L)' 'MDVVVRPRFGDSAQVATDAAGRPKLVVDVGTGSLVIDLDGEPGSVELAACFADKLADAALAFAARCRELMGSKATTLS' A
#
# COMPACT_ATOMS: atom_id res chain seq x y z
N MET A 1 16.34 -6.84 -5.72
CA MET A 1 15.85 -7.88 -4.80
C MET A 1 14.47 -7.43 -4.38
N ASP A 2 13.46 -8.23 -4.66
CA ASP A 2 12.08 -7.78 -4.52
C ASP A 2 11.53 -8.18 -3.15
N VAL A 3 10.75 -7.30 -2.55
CA VAL A 3 9.99 -7.61 -1.34
C VAL A 3 8.64 -8.18 -1.78
N VAL A 4 8.40 -9.46 -1.50
CA VAL A 4 7.13 -10.14 -1.84
C VAL A 4 6.24 -10.22 -0.61
N VAL A 5 5.11 -9.51 -0.65
CA VAL A 5 4.11 -9.50 0.42
C VAL A 5 2.98 -10.49 0.09
N ARG A 6 2.55 -11.27 1.09
CA ARG A 6 1.37 -12.15 1.01
C ARG A 6 0.41 -11.78 2.14
N PRO A 7 -0.66 -10.99 1.86
CA PRO A 7 -1.54 -10.47 2.91
C PRO A 7 -2.14 -11.56 3.80
N ARG A 8 -2.22 -11.29 5.10
CA ARG A 8 -2.83 -12.12 6.14
C ARG A 8 -3.88 -11.35 6.92
N PHE A 9 -4.71 -12.06 7.67
CA PHE A 9 -5.63 -11.42 8.63
C PHE A 9 -4.82 -10.59 9.63
N GLY A 10 -5.20 -9.32 9.80
CA GLY A 10 -4.53 -8.38 10.69
C GLY A 10 -3.50 -7.47 10.01
N ASP A 11 -3.14 -7.72 8.75
CA ASP A 11 -2.33 -6.76 7.98
C ASP A 11 -3.10 -5.46 7.77
N SER A 12 -2.41 -4.33 7.77
CA SER A 12 -3.03 -3.00 7.73
C SER A 12 -2.20 -1.97 6.97
N ALA A 13 -2.86 -0.90 6.52
CA ALA A 13 -2.22 0.28 5.95
C ALA A 13 -2.87 1.52 6.57
N GLN A 14 -2.05 2.44 7.08
CA GLN A 14 -2.52 3.62 7.80
C GLN A 14 -1.58 4.82 7.62
N VAL A 15 -2.17 6.01 7.61
CA VAL A 15 -1.40 7.25 7.72
C VAL A 15 -1.07 7.48 9.19
N ALA A 16 0.20 7.69 9.48
CA ALA A 16 0.73 7.99 10.80
C ALA A 16 1.57 9.27 10.75
N THR A 17 2.14 9.63 11.89
CA THR A 17 3.01 10.80 12.03
C THR A 17 4.39 10.36 12.50
N ASP A 18 5.45 10.95 11.96
CA ASP A 18 6.83 10.75 12.45
C ASP A 18 7.11 11.55 13.73
N ALA A 19 8.33 11.47 14.25
CA ALA A 19 8.72 12.21 15.47
C ALA A 19 8.73 13.73 15.29
N ALA A 20 8.79 14.21 14.04
CA ALA A 20 8.81 15.63 13.69
C ALA A 20 7.41 16.19 13.35
N GLY A 21 6.35 15.40 13.51
CA GLY A 21 4.98 15.83 13.21
C GLY A 21 4.60 15.71 11.72
N ARG A 22 5.43 15.08 10.90
CA ARG A 22 5.23 14.95 9.45
C ARG A 22 4.48 13.66 9.11
N PRO A 23 3.68 13.63 8.03
CA PRO A 23 2.94 12.44 7.64
C PRO A 23 3.87 11.33 7.15
N LYS A 24 3.51 10.10 7.45
CA LYS A 24 4.11 8.88 6.86
C LYS A 24 3.02 7.85 6.59
N LEU A 25 3.22 7.00 5.59
CA LEU A 25 2.35 5.85 5.33
C LEU A 25 3.02 4.60 5.89
N VAL A 26 2.32 3.91 6.80
CA VAL A 26 2.79 2.66 7.39
C VAL A 26 1.90 1.52 6.88
N VAL A 27 2.53 0.50 6.32
CA VAL A 27 1.88 -0.73 5.89
C VAL A 27 2.48 -1.87 6.71
N ASP A 28 1.69 -2.39 7.65
CA ASP A 28 2.05 -3.50 8.51
C ASP A 28 1.61 -4.80 7.86
N VAL A 29 2.58 -5.65 7.50
CA VAL A 29 2.38 -6.90 6.79
C VAL A 29 3.13 -7.98 7.53
N GLY A 30 2.45 -8.83 8.31
CA GLY A 30 2.94 -9.54 9.52
C GLY A 30 4.35 -10.15 9.57
N THR A 31 5.10 -10.19 8.47
CA THR A 31 6.55 -10.36 8.38
C THR A 31 7.38 -9.08 8.56
N GLY A 32 6.78 -7.88 8.65
CA GLY A 32 7.46 -6.60 8.80
C GLY A 32 6.57 -5.39 8.46
N SER A 33 7.17 -4.21 8.41
CA SER A 33 6.47 -2.97 8.03
C SER A 33 7.16 -2.31 6.84
N LEU A 34 6.37 -1.88 5.86
CA LEU A 34 6.81 -0.94 4.83
C LEU A 34 6.43 0.46 5.30
N VAL A 35 7.40 1.38 5.32
CA VAL A 35 7.17 2.77 5.69
C VAL A 35 7.59 3.67 4.54
N ILE A 36 6.67 4.52 4.08
CA ILE A 36 6.95 5.60 3.16
C ILE A 36 7.02 6.88 4.00
N ASP A 37 8.19 7.50 4.01
CA ASP A 37 8.52 8.64 4.87
C ASP A 37 9.02 9.82 4.02
N LEU A 38 9.10 10.99 4.65
CA LEU A 38 9.59 12.21 4.03
C LEU A 38 11.07 12.40 4.33
N ASP A 39 11.90 12.44 3.28
CA ASP A 39 13.24 12.99 3.41
C ASP A 39 13.15 14.51 3.64
N GLY A 40 14.12 15.09 4.35
CA GLY A 40 14.07 16.49 4.76
C GLY A 40 14.31 17.49 3.62
N GLU A 41 14.35 17.02 2.37
CA GLU A 41 14.76 17.80 1.21
C GLU A 41 13.60 18.66 0.66
N PRO A 42 13.90 19.80 0.03
CA PRO A 42 12.88 20.60 -0.64
C PRO A 42 12.13 19.78 -1.70
N GLY A 43 10.80 19.83 -1.69
CA GLY A 43 9.95 19.10 -2.63
C GLY A 43 9.61 17.66 -2.23
N SER A 44 10.11 17.17 -1.09
CA SER A 44 9.88 15.80 -0.63
C SER A 44 8.40 15.52 -0.35
N VAL A 45 7.67 16.51 0.15
CA VAL A 45 6.24 16.42 0.46
C VAL A 45 5.43 16.22 -0.81
N GLU A 46 5.66 17.05 -1.82
CA GLU A 46 5.00 16.97 -3.12
C GLU A 46 5.33 15.66 -3.84
N LEU A 47 6.59 15.22 -3.75
CA LEU A 47 7.02 13.95 -4.33
C LEU A 47 6.36 12.76 -3.64
N ALA A 48 6.29 12.77 -2.29
CA ALA A 48 5.64 11.72 -1.52
C ALA A 48 4.13 11.66 -1.79
N ALA A 49 3.47 12.82 -1.94
CA ALA A 49 2.06 12.86 -2.33
C ALA A 49 1.85 12.24 -3.71
N CYS A 50 2.63 12.65 -4.72
CA CYS A 50 2.54 12.10 -6.08
C CYS A 50 2.83 10.59 -6.12
N PHE A 51 3.79 10.13 -5.32
CA PHE A 51 4.10 8.72 -5.19
C PHE A 51 2.96 7.94 -4.53
N ALA A 52 2.39 8.46 -3.43
CA ALA A 52 1.28 7.84 -2.73
C ALA A 52 0.03 7.71 -3.62
N ASP A 53 -0.28 8.71 -4.44
CA ASP A 53 -1.40 8.66 -5.40
C ASP A 53 -1.20 7.51 -6.40
N LYS A 54 -0.01 7.42 -7.01
CA LYS A 54 0.31 6.34 -7.96
C LYS A 54 0.27 4.96 -7.31
N LEU A 55 0.72 4.86 -6.05
CA LEU A 55 0.66 3.62 -5.29
C LEU A 55 -0.81 3.23 -5.01
N ALA A 56 -1.65 4.18 -4.63
CA ALA A 56 -3.07 3.96 -4.38
C ALA A 56 -3.78 3.49 -5.66
N ASP A 57 -3.53 4.13 -6.80
CA ASP A 57 -4.09 3.74 -8.09
C ASP A 57 -3.70 2.30 -8.47
N ALA A 58 -2.42 1.96 -8.33
CA ALA A 58 -1.93 0.62 -8.60
C ALA A 58 -2.54 -0.43 -7.66
N ALA A 59 -2.66 -0.11 -6.36
CA ALA A 59 -3.29 -0.98 -5.38
C ALA A 59 -4.78 -1.21 -5.66
N LEU A 60 -5.51 -0.16 -6.06
CA LEU A 60 -6.92 -0.25 -6.45
C LEU A 60 -7.10 -1.10 -7.70
N ALA A 61 -6.24 -0.92 -8.71
CA ALA A 61 -6.24 -1.75 -9.91
C ALA A 61 -5.96 -3.22 -9.58
N PHE A 62 -4.97 -3.50 -8.72
CA PHE A 62 -4.68 -4.86 -8.25
C PHE A 62 -5.87 -5.49 -7.50
N ALA A 63 -6.51 -4.73 -6.61
CA ALA A 63 -7.70 -5.18 -5.89
C ALA A 63 -8.86 -5.50 -6.84
N ALA A 64 -9.07 -4.69 -7.89
CA ALA A 64 -10.07 -4.96 -8.92
C ALA A 64 -9.81 -6.29 -9.62
N ARG A 65 -8.56 -6.56 -10.04
CA ARG A 65 -8.17 -7.84 -10.65
C ARG A 65 -8.38 -9.04 -9.73
N CYS A 66 -8.08 -8.91 -8.44
CA CYS A 66 -8.35 -9.98 -7.47
C CYS A 66 -9.86 -10.28 -7.36
N ARG A 67 -10.71 -9.24 -7.39
CA ARG A 67 -12.17 -9.40 -7.37
C ARG A 67 -12.70 -10.06 -8.65
N GLU A 68 -12.17 -9.69 -9.82
CA GLU A 68 -12.49 -10.35 -11.09
C GLU A 68 -12.19 -11.85 -11.03
N LEU A 69 -11.04 -12.24 -10.47
CA LEU A 69 -10.68 -13.65 -10.28
C LEU A 69 -11.60 -14.39 -9.31
N MET A 70 -12.06 -13.73 -8.23
CA MET A 70 -13.04 -14.30 -7.31
C MET A 70 -14.40 -14.52 -8.00
N GLY A 71 -14.86 -13.54 -8.78
CA GLY A 71 -16.11 -13.64 -9.54
C GLY A 71 -16.06 -14.71 -10.63
N SER A 72 -14.96 -14.80 -11.38
CA SER A 72 -14.77 -15.80 -12.44
C SER A 72 -14.76 -17.23 -11.91
N LYS A 73 -14.18 -17.48 -10.72
CA LYS A 73 -14.18 -18.80 -10.08
C LYS A 73 -15.59 -19.28 -9.69
N ALA A 74 -16.49 -18.37 -9.34
CA ALA A 74 -17.86 -18.72 -8.98
C ALA A 74 -18.67 -19.22 -10.19
N THR A 75 -18.40 -18.70 -11.40
CA THR A 75 -19.11 -19.09 -12.63
C THR A 75 -18.65 -20.43 -13.21
N THR A 76 -17.42 -20.87 -12.94
CA THR A 76 -16.88 -22.14 -13.46
C THR A 76 -17.21 -23.38 -12.62
N LEU A 77 -17.81 -23.20 -11.44
CA LEU A 77 -18.22 -24.29 -10.52
C LEU A 77 -19.75 -24.49 -10.48
N SER A 78 -20.49 -23.81 -11.37
CA SER A 78 -21.95 -23.94 -11.55
C SER A 78 -22.24 -24.65 -12.86
#